data_AF-A0A1B0FE07-F1
#
_entry.id   AF-A0A1B0FE07-F1
#
_cell.length_a   1.000
_cell.length_b   1.000
_cell.length_c   1.000
_cell.angle_alpha   90.00
_cell.angle_beta   90.00
_cell.angle_gamma   90.00
#
_symmetry.space_group_name_H-M   'P 1'
#
loop_
_entity.id
_entity.type
_entity.pdbx_description
1 polymer ?
#
loop_
_entity_poly.entity_id
_entity_poly.type
_entity_poly.pdbx_seq_one_letter_code
_entity_poly.pdbx_strand_id
1 'polypeptide(L)'
;MSSKQKTLCTNFSNQPITLSEGRSCSSDTYDEKDNLYKDTKSGFDSNDSDVQVNDSTQVLLFDLPPQKIVKELDGFIIGQDDAKRAVAIALRNRWRRNQVPFPLRDEIIPKNILMIRMIDDDGHTGVGKTEIARRLAKLAGAPFIKVEATKFTEIGYIGRDVDSIIRDLVDAAIVLVKEKARKALAKKALILAEKTIVNSMVKEAREILFNEESEGLMDDDKIIKEAIDLVSNDGIVFLDEIDRIAARTEVKGEVNREGVQRDLLRLLEGRTVTTKYGHVKTDYILFIASGAFHQSKPSDLLPELQGRLPIRVELKALTQEDLIRILKEPESSLLKQYIALMKTENVTLEFLDDGIKTIAEIAFTVNRQVENIGARRLHTVMKKLLDEISFIASEKKSEKFIIDSKYVKDKLESISKQLDLCKFIL
;
A
#
# COMPACT_ATOMS: atom_id res chain seq x y z
N MET A 1 -61.19 5.64 19.70
CA MET A 1 -60.23 5.34 20.78
C MET A 1 -58.83 5.43 20.21
N SER A 2 -58.17 6.58 20.35
CA SER A 2 -56.81 6.83 19.84
C SER A 2 -55.82 6.62 20.97
N SER A 3 -54.95 5.62 20.86
CA SER A 3 -53.83 5.36 21.77
C SER A 3 -52.62 6.20 21.35
N LYS A 4 -52.35 7.28 22.08
CA LYS A 4 -51.08 8.02 21.96
C LYS A 4 -49.94 7.18 22.54
N GLN A 5 -49.04 6.66 21.71
CA GLN A 5 -47.71 6.20 22.16
C GLN A 5 -46.86 7.43 22.54
N LYS A 6 -46.36 7.46 23.79
CA LYS A 6 -45.40 8.46 24.27
C LYS A 6 -43.98 7.97 24.01
N THR A 7 -43.18 8.75 23.30
CA THR A 7 -41.74 8.53 23.10
C THR A 7 -40.98 8.85 24.39
N LEU A 8 -40.18 7.91 24.91
CA LEU A 8 -39.25 8.15 26.02
C LEU A 8 -37.90 8.62 25.49
N CYS A 9 -37.41 9.77 25.97
CA CYS A 9 -36.00 10.17 25.87
C CYS A 9 -35.36 10.03 27.26
N THR A 10 -34.15 9.46 27.32
CA THR A 10 -33.34 9.38 28.55
C THR A 10 -32.14 10.32 28.47
N ASN A 11 -31.66 10.78 29.62
CA ASN A 11 -30.40 11.53 29.73
C ASN A 11 -29.19 10.57 29.84
N PHE A 12 -27.96 11.11 29.87
CA PHE A 12 -26.69 10.35 29.96
C PHE A 12 -26.55 9.41 31.18
N SER A 13 -27.50 9.44 32.12
CA SER A 13 -27.62 8.53 33.27
C SER A 13 -28.82 7.57 33.19
N ASN A 14 -29.49 7.47 32.04
CA ASN A 14 -30.59 6.55 31.75
C ASN A 14 -31.84 6.66 32.66
N GLN A 15 -32.18 7.88 33.13
CA GLN A 15 -33.47 8.14 33.79
C GLN A 15 -34.50 8.73 32.81
N PRO A 16 -35.79 8.34 32.91
CA PRO A 16 -36.84 8.81 32.00
C PRO A 16 -37.31 10.24 32.34
N ILE A 17 -37.37 11.13 31.34
CA ILE A 17 -37.86 12.51 31.51
C ILE A 17 -39.21 12.66 30.78
N THR A 18 -40.22 13.20 31.46
CA THR A 18 -41.49 13.61 30.85
C THR A 18 -41.39 15.01 30.26
N LEU A 19 -41.54 15.16 28.95
CA LEU A 19 -41.65 16.46 28.28
C LEU A 19 -43.05 17.06 28.52
N SER A 20 -43.11 18.22 29.15
CA SER A 20 -44.34 19.04 29.22
C SER A 20 -44.59 19.73 27.87
N GLU A 21 -45.82 19.64 27.40
CA GLU A 21 -46.31 20.17 26.12
C GLU A 21 -46.11 21.69 26.00
N GLY A 22 -45.60 22.14 24.84
CA GLY A 22 -45.73 23.53 24.41
C GLY A 22 -44.50 24.16 23.77
N ARG A 23 -44.24 23.84 22.50
CA ARG A 23 -43.87 24.80 21.43
C ARG A 23 -43.61 24.06 20.11
N SER A 24 -44.30 24.51 19.07
CA SER A 24 -44.26 24.03 17.69
C SER A 24 -43.03 24.53 16.94
N CYS A 25 -42.63 23.77 15.92
CA CYS A 25 -41.58 24.13 14.95
C CYS A 25 -41.89 25.42 14.18
N SER A 26 -40.87 26.26 13.96
CA SER A 26 -40.70 27.00 12.71
C SER A 26 -39.27 27.51 12.54
N SER A 27 -38.86 27.48 11.27
CA SER A 27 -37.72 28.11 10.56
C SER A 27 -36.94 29.24 11.25
N ASP A 28 -35.62 29.23 11.07
CA ASP A 28 -34.85 30.22 10.31
C ASP A 28 -33.41 30.43 10.81
N THR A 29 -32.53 30.59 9.81
CA THR A 29 -31.24 31.29 9.79
C THR A 29 -30.03 30.76 10.57
N TYR A 30 -29.02 30.37 9.79
CA TYR A 30 -27.60 30.52 10.12
C TYR A 30 -27.30 31.96 10.54
N ASP A 31 -26.51 32.13 11.61
CA ASP A 31 -25.64 33.29 11.73
C ASP A 31 -24.37 32.97 12.51
N GLU A 32 -23.25 33.41 11.96
CA GLU A 32 -21.92 33.37 12.55
C GLU A 32 -21.81 34.44 13.66
N LYS A 33 -21.32 34.02 14.84
CA LYS A 33 -20.48 34.75 15.81
C LYS A 33 -20.83 34.30 17.22
N ASP A 34 -19.88 33.68 17.90
CA ASP A 34 -19.42 34.15 19.21
C ASP A 34 -18.18 33.38 19.67
N ASN A 35 -17.03 34.04 19.47
CA ASN A 35 -15.84 33.87 20.27
C ASN A 35 -16.08 34.53 21.64
N LEU A 36 -15.85 33.85 22.77
CA LEU A 36 -15.38 34.53 23.98
C LEU A 36 -14.68 33.56 24.99
N TYR A 37 -13.34 33.57 24.92
CA TYR A 37 -12.32 33.60 25.99
C TYR A 37 -12.64 33.18 27.44
N LYS A 38 -11.74 32.35 28.01
CA LYS A 38 -10.71 32.73 29.04
C LYS A 38 -9.93 31.47 29.47
N ASP A 39 -8.67 31.27 29.06
CA ASP A 39 -7.41 31.84 29.58
C ASP A 39 -7.25 31.82 31.12
N THR A 40 -6.34 30.97 31.59
CA THR A 40 -5.46 31.25 32.74
C THR A 40 -4.03 30.84 32.38
N LYS A 41 -3.19 31.84 32.09
CA LYS A 41 -1.73 31.75 32.02
C LYS A 41 -1.13 32.47 33.23
N SER A 42 -0.19 31.81 33.89
CA SER A 42 0.97 32.38 34.59
C SER A 42 2.13 31.47 34.18
N GLY A 43 3.25 31.88 33.59
CA GLY A 43 3.92 33.17 33.52
C GLY A 43 5.39 32.84 33.79
N PHE A 44 6.21 32.68 32.75
CA PHE A 44 7.67 32.74 32.81
C PHE A 44 8.20 32.93 31.37
N ASP A 45 8.67 34.15 31.09
CA ASP A 45 9.46 34.48 29.90
C ASP A 45 10.95 34.31 30.24
N SER A 46 11.71 33.69 29.33
CA SER A 46 12.94 34.29 28.80
C SER A 46 13.53 33.44 27.67
N ASN A 47 13.46 34.01 26.46
CA ASN A 47 14.44 33.97 25.37
C ASN A 47 15.17 32.65 25.08
N ASP A 48 14.72 31.96 24.02
CA ASP A 48 15.62 31.40 23.01
C ASP A 48 14.93 31.42 21.65
N SER A 49 15.69 31.83 20.63
CA SER A 49 15.24 32.01 19.25
C SER A 49 14.98 30.66 18.58
N ASP A 50 13.75 30.18 18.68
CA ASP A 50 13.30 28.96 18.01
C ASP A 50 13.06 29.20 16.51
N VAL A 51 13.86 28.49 15.72
CA VAL A 51 13.61 28.20 14.31
C VAL A 51 12.24 27.53 14.23
N GLN A 52 11.25 28.26 13.71
CA GLN A 52 9.93 27.72 13.40
C GLN A 52 10.05 26.68 12.27
N VAL A 53 10.29 25.43 12.66
CA VAL A 53 10.03 24.28 11.81
C VAL A 53 8.52 24.17 11.71
N ASN A 54 7.97 24.52 10.54
CA ASN A 54 6.58 24.31 10.19
C ASN A 54 6.24 22.81 10.29
N ASP A 55 5.77 22.37 11.45
CA ASP A 55 5.35 20.98 11.74
C ASP A 55 3.85 20.75 11.42
N SER A 56 3.28 21.59 10.55
CA SER A 56 1.85 21.62 10.25
C SER A 56 1.46 20.82 9.00
N THR A 57 2.23 19.80 8.61
CA THR A 57 1.95 18.96 7.42
C THR A 57 1.92 17.46 7.72
N GLN A 58 1.42 17.09 8.90
CA GLN A 58 0.88 15.75 9.14
C GLN A 58 -0.62 15.88 9.44
N VAL A 59 -1.40 16.34 8.45
CA VAL A 59 -2.83 16.03 8.46
C VAL A 59 -2.91 14.50 8.44
N LEU A 60 -3.50 13.93 9.49
CA LEU A 60 -3.73 12.49 9.64
C LEU A 60 -4.29 11.92 8.33
N LEU A 61 -3.44 11.18 7.62
CA LEU A 61 -3.68 10.65 6.27
C LEU A 61 -4.88 9.67 6.23
N PHE A 62 -5.36 9.27 7.42
CA PHE A 62 -6.54 8.44 7.66
C PHE A 62 -7.88 9.13 7.34
N ASP A 63 -7.94 10.46 7.31
CA ASP A 63 -9.19 11.20 7.12
C ASP A 63 -9.49 11.53 5.65
N LEU A 64 -8.65 11.06 4.71
CA LEU A 64 -8.81 11.39 3.31
C LEU A 64 -10.16 10.89 2.74
N PRO A 65 -10.92 11.74 2.03
CA PRO A 65 -12.07 11.30 1.28
C PRO A 65 -11.61 10.43 0.09
N PRO A 66 -12.46 9.49 -0.39
CA PRO A 66 -12.10 8.57 -1.46
C PRO A 66 -11.54 9.24 -2.71
N GLN A 67 -12.05 10.41 -3.08
CA GLN A 67 -11.58 11.17 -4.25
C GLN A 67 -10.12 11.63 -4.09
N LYS A 68 -9.70 12.03 -2.88
CA LYS A 68 -8.30 12.38 -2.61
C LYS A 68 -7.40 11.16 -2.61
N ILE A 69 -7.88 10.03 -2.09
CA ILE A 69 -7.14 8.75 -2.15
C ILE A 69 -6.91 8.35 -3.61
N VAL A 70 -7.93 8.40 -4.46
CA VAL A 70 -7.79 8.10 -5.90
C VAL A 70 -6.79 9.04 -6.56
N LYS A 71 -6.90 10.35 -6.31
CA LYS A 71 -5.97 11.36 -6.86
C LYS A 71 -4.52 11.09 -6.46
N GLU A 72 -4.29 10.66 -5.22
CA GLU A 72 -2.96 10.28 -4.75
C GLU A 72 -2.45 9.01 -5.45
N LEU A 73 -3.33 8.01 -5.63
CA LEU A 73 -3.00 6.79 -6.39
C LEU A 73 -2.73 7.09 -7.88
N ASP A 74 -3.37 8.11 -8.47
CA ASP A 74 -3.12 8.55 -9.85
C ASP A 74 -1.68 9.04 -10.06
N GLY A 75 -1.03 9.57 -9.02
CA GLY A 75 0.39 9.95 -9.06
C GLY A 75 1.36 8.78 -9.24
N PHE A 76 0.91 7.54 -9.00
CA PHE A 76 1.76 6.35 -9.06
C PHE A 76 1.27 5.27 -10.04
N ILE A 77 -0.03 5.19 -10.28
CA ILE A 77 -0.65 4.13 -11.08
C ILE A 77 -1.40 4.76 -12.25
N ILE A 78 -1.16 4.26 -13.47
CA ILE A 78 -1.88 4.69 -14.67
C ILE A 78 -3.13 3.84 -14.88
N GLY A 79 -4.26 4.51 -15.13
CA GLY A 79 -5.56 3.88 -15.37
C GLY A 79 -6.10 3.13 -14.15
N GLN A 80 -6.82 2.03 -14.38
CA GLN A 80 -7.38 1.16 -13.33
C GLN A 80 -8.31 1.89 -12.33
N ASP A 81 -9.13 2.81 -12.84
CA ASP A 81 -9.95 3.72 -12.02
C ASP A 81 -10.92 2.98 -11.09
N ASP A 82 -11.51 1.88 -11.57
CA ASP A 82 -12.43 1.08 -10.77
C ASP A 82 -11.72 0.40 -9.60
N ALA A 83 -10.50 -0.09 -9.82
CA ALA A 83 -9.67 -0.69 -8.76
C ALA A 83 -9.22 0.35 -7.74
N LYS A 84 -8.80 1.55 -8.18
CA LYS A 84 -8.48 2.68 -7.31
C LYS A 84 -9.69 3.09 -6.47
N ARG A 85 -10.87 3.19 -7.08
CA ARG A 85 -12.13 3.51 -6.39
C ARG A 85 -12.47 2.45 -5.35
N ALA A 86 -12.34 1.17 -5.69
CA ALA A 86 -12.63 0.05 -4.79
C ALA A 86 -11.75 0.11 -3.52
N VAL A 87 -10.43 0.29 -3.68
CA VAL A 87 -9.51 0.38 -2.54
C VAL A 87 -9.71 1.65 -1.71
N ALA A 88 -10.03 2.78 -2.36
CA ALA A 88 -10.32 4.04 -1.68
C ALA A 88 -11.59 3.95 -0.82
N ILE A 89 -12.63 3.27 -1.32
CA ILE A 89 -13.86 3.00 -0.56
C ILE A 89 -13.56 2.07 0.63
N ALA A 90 -12.78 1.01 0.42
CA ALA A 90 -12.42 0.08 1.49
C ALA A 90 -11.65 0.79 2.63
N LEU A 91 -10.65 1.61 2.29
CA LEU A 91 -9.92 2.42 3.27
C LEU A 91 -10.84 3.43 3.97
N ARG A 92 -11.72 4.12 3.24
CA ARG A 92 -12.68 5.06 3.84
C ARG A 92 -13.68 4.37 4.76
N ASN A 93 -14.06 3.13 4.48
CA ASN A 93 -14.97 2.38 5.34
C ASN A 93 -14.35 2.07 6.71
N ARG A 94 -13.02 1.92 6.81
CA ARG A 94 -12.33 1.81 8.10
C ARG A 94 -12.50 3.06 8.94
N TRP A 95 -12.26 4.22 8.35
CA TRP A 95 -12.52 5.50 9.00
C TRP A 95 -13.99 5.62 9.44
N ARG A 96 -14.94 5.29 8.55
CA ARG A 96 -16.37 5.31 8.87
C ARG A 96 -16.70 4.42 10.05
N ARG A 97 -16.17 3.19 10.08
CA ARG A 97 -16.35 2.25 11.20
C ARG A 97 -15.90 2.88 12.52
N ASN A 98 -14.74 3.54 12.56
CA ASN A 98 -14.25 4.16 13.79
C ASN A 98 -15.15 5.29 14.31
N GLN A 99 -15.96 5.92 13.43
CA GLN A 99 -16.96 6.91 13.84
C GLN A 99 -18.27 6.29 14.35
N VAL A 100 -18.52 5.00 14.10
CA VAL A 100 -19.74 4.33 14.57
C VAL A 100 -19.63 4.05 16.07
N PRO A 101 -20.66 4.32 16.89
CA PRO A 101 -20.68 3.95 18.31
C PRO A 101 -20.76 2.44 18.55
N PHE A 102 -20.33 1.99 19.73
CA PHE A 102 -20.58 0.63 20.22
C PHE A 102 -22.09 0.40 20.47
N PRO A 103 -22.65 -0.81 20.27
CA PRO A 103 -22.01 -2.06 19.83
C PRO A 103 -21.86 -2.21 18.31
N LEU A 104 -22.51 -1.35 17.53
CA LEU A 104 -22.60 -1.51 16.07
C LEU A 104 -21.24 -1.45 15.37
N ARG A 105 -20.26 -0.74 15.94
CA ARG A 105 -18.88 -0.70 15.42
C ARG A 105 -18.27 -2.08 15.22
N ASP A 106 -18.51 -3.00 16.15
CA ASP A 106 -17.84 -4.30 16.17
C ASP A 106 -18.45 -5.27 15.15
N GLU A 107 -19.72 -5.07 14.81
CA GLU A 107 -20.46 -5.81 13.79
C GLU A 107 -20.07 -5.40 12.34
N ILE A 108 -19.37 -4.27 12.17
CA ILE A 108 -18.95 -3.79 10.84
C ILE A 108 -17.63 -4.45 10.45
N ILE A 109 -17.73 -5.46 9.58
CA ILE A 109 -16.58 -6.22 9.06
C ILE A 109 -15.95 -5.50 7.85
N PRO A 110 -14.61 -5.60 7.64
CA PRO A 110 -13.97 -5.08 6.45
C PRO A 110 -14.58 -5.63 5.17
N LYS A 111 -14.68 -4.76 4.17
CA LYS A 111 -15.11 -5.16 2.82
C LYS A 111 -13.87 -5.56 2.02
N ASN A 112 -13.48 -6.83 2.15
CA ASN A 112 -12.33 -7.38 1.41
C ASN A 112 -12.57 -7.34 -0.11
N ILE A 113 -11.47 -7.31 -0.84
CA ILE A 113 -11.45 -7.04 -2.29
C ILE A 113 -10.90 -8.24 -3.02
N LEU A 114 -11.54 -8.62 -4.13
CA LEU A 114 -11.01 -9.54 -5.13
C LEU A 114 -10.72 -8.77 -6.42
N MET A 115 -9.42 -8.58 -6.70
CA MET A 115 -8.89 -8.01 -7.93
C MET A 115 -8.77 -9.10 -9.00
N ILE A 116 -9.64 -9.00 -10.01
CA ILE A 116 -9.72 -9.93 -11.13
C ILE A 116 -9.07 -9.27 -12.33
N ARG A 117 -8.39 -10.05 -13.16
CA ARG A 117 -8.07 -9.63 -14.52
C ARG A 117 -8.67 -10.69 -15.44
N MET A 118 -9.84 -10.44 -16.00
CA MET A 118 -10.40 -11.37 -16.99
C MET A 118 -9.48 -11.36 -18.21
N ILE A 119 -9.04 -12.54 -18.62
CA ILE A 119 -8.15 -12.72 -19.75
C ILE A 119 -9.01 -12.91 -20.99
N ASP A 120 -8.83 -12.04 -21.98
CA ASP A 120 -9.00 -12.41 -23.38
C ASP A 120 -7.69 -13.13 -23.76
N ASP A 121 -7.74 -14.45 -23.93
CA ASP A 121 -6.75 -15.46 -24.39
C ASP A 121 -5.24 -15.41 -23.98
N ASP A 122 -4.66 -14.30 -23.52
CA ASP A 122 -3.20 -14.05 -23.48
C ASP A 122 -2.57 -13.92 -22.07
N GLY A 123 -3.20 -14.44 -21.02
CA GLY A 123 -2.52 -14.70 -19.74
C GLY A 123 -1.77 -13.52 -19.08
N HIS A 124 -2.36 -12.31 -19.05
CA HIS A 124 -1.61 -11.11 -18.66
C HIS A 124 -1.35 -10.96 -17.15
N THR A 125 -0.10 -10.70 -16.77
CA THR A 125 0.27 -10.19 -15.43
C THR A 125 0.77 -8.74 -15.51
N GLY A 126 0.99 -8.07 -14.38
CA GLY A 126 1.68 -6.77 -14.38
C GLY A 126 0.84 -5.53 -14.76
N VAL A 127 -0.49 -5.57 -14.61
CA VAL A 127 -1.39 -4.41 -14.81
C VAL A 127 -1.49 -3.43 -13.62
N GLY A 128 -0.82 -3.74 -12.50
CA GLY A 128 -0.78 -2.86 -11.33
C GLY A 128 -1.52 -3.34 -10.07
N LYS A 129 -2.05 -4.57 -10.03
CA LYS A 129 -2.79 -5.13 -8.85
C LYS A 129 -2.04 -4.94 -7.53
N THR A 130 -0.80 -5.44 -7.47
CA THR A 130 0.05 -5.34 -6.27
C THR A 130 0.47 -3.90 -6.00
N GLU A 131 0.69 -3.09 -7.04
CA GLU A 131 1.13 -1.69 -6.86
C GLU A 131 0.02 -0.84 -6.26
N ILE A 132 -1.24 -1.03 -6.66
CA ILE A 132 -2.40 -0.37 -6.04
C ILE A 132 -2.46 -0.69 -4.55
N ALA A 133 -2.35 -1.96 -4.16
CA ALA A 133 -2.42 -2.36 -2.76
C ALA A 133 -1.21 -1.86 -1.94
N ARG A 134 -0.01 -1.92 -2.51
CA ARG A 134 1.22 -1.42 -1.87
C ARG A 134 1.16 0.09 -1.65
N ARG A 135 0.71 0.85 -2.66
CA ARG A 135 0.58 2.32 -2.57
C ARG A 135 -0.52 2.71 -1.60
N LEU A 136 -1.65 1.99 -1.59
CA LEU A 136 -2.70 2.17 -0.59
C LEU A 136 -2.16 2.01 0.83
N ALA A 137 -1.38 0.97 1.09
CA ALA A 137 -0.82 0.74 2.43
C ALA A 137 0.19 1.82 2.84
N LYS A 138 1.06 2.24 1.91
CA LYS A 138 1.99 3.35 2.14
C LYS A 138 1.24 4.65 2.44
N LEU A 139 0.18 4.94 1.69
CA LEU A 139 -0.71 6.08 1.91
C LEU A 139 -1.47 5.98 3.24
N ALA A 140 -1.90 4.80 3.64
CA ALA A 140 -2.57 4.62 4.93
C ALA A 140 -1.58 4.60 6.12
N GLY A 141 -0.27 4.58 5.87
CA GLY A 141 0.72 4.33 6.93
C GLY A 141 0.50 2.99 7.66
N ALA A 142 -0.03 2.01 6.93
CA ALA A 142 -0.49 0.71 7.41
C ALA A 142 0.53 -0.39 7.09
N PRO A 143 0.65 -1.41 7.96
CA PRO A 143 1.51 -2.55 7.69
C PRO A 143 0.95 -3.38 6.53
N PHE A 144 1.84 -3.86 5.68
CA PHE A 144 1.52 -4.53 4.43
C PHE A 144 2.37 -5.77 4.22
N ILE A 145 1.72 -6.86 3.83
CA ILE A 145 2.41 -8.08 3.39
C ILE A 145 1.82 -8.59 2.07
N LYS A 146 2.70 -9.03 1.15
CA LYS A 146 2.33 -9.77 -0.06
C LYS A 146 2.64 -11.25 0.18
N VAL A 147 1.66 -12.11 -0.04
CA VAL A 147 1.84 -13.57 0.00
C VAL A 147 1.21 -14.20 -1.23
N GLU A 148 1.87 -15.23 -1.78
CA GLU A 148 1.34 -16.05 -2.89
C GLU A 148 0.57 -17.22 -2.30
N ALA A 149 -0.67 -17.44 -2.75
CA ALA A 149 -1.54 -18.47 -2.21
C ALA A 149 -1.02 -19.90 -2.44
N THR A 150 -0.23 -20.11 -3.50
CA THR A 150 0.41 -21.39 -3.85
C THR A 150 1.44 -21.85 -2.81
N LYS A 151 2.02 -20.96 -2.01
CA LYS A 151 2.99 -21.29 -0.95
C LYS A 151 2.43 -22.22 0.13
N PHE A 152 1.11 -22.28 0.25
CA PHE A 152 0.42 -23.13 1.23
C PHE A 152 0.01 -24.49 0.66
N THR A 153 0.26 -24.71 -0.64
CA THR A 153 -0.13 -25.93 -1.37
C THR A 153 1.02 -26.93 -1.58
N GLU A 154 2.29 -26.53 -1.43
CA GLU A 154 3.41 -27.41 -1.77
C GLU A 154 3.59 -28.58 -0.76
N ILE A 155 3.71 -29.81 -1.28
CA ILE A 155 3.79 -31.10 -0.53
C ILE A 155 5.11 -31.25 0.28
N GLY A 156 6.04 -30.30 0.18
CA GLY A 156 7.45 -30.51 0.52
C GLY A 156 8.10 -29.45 1.39
N TYR A 157 7.47 -29.05 2.50
CA TYR A 157 8.18 -28.62 3.72
C TYR A 157 7.12 -28.58 4.83
N ILE A 158 7.50 -28.91 6.06
CA ILE A 158 6.66 -28.81 7.27
C ILE A 158 5.82 -27.52 7.17
N GLY A 159 4.51 -27.69 7.00
CA GLY A 159 3.63 -26.70 6.38
C GLY A 159 3.85 -25.30 6.91
N ARG A 160 4.06 -24.34 6.01
CA ARG A 160 3.86 -22.94 6.40
C ARG A 160 2.40 -22.80 6.79
N ASP A 161 2.18 -22.71 8.08
CA ASP A 161 0.92 -22.35 8.67
C ASP A 161 0.42 -21.03 8.05
N VAL A 162 -0.85 -20.96 7.66
CA VAL A 162 -1.47 -19.74 7.13
C VAL A 162 -1.40 -18.60 8.16
N ASP A 163 -1.24 -18.89 9.45
CA ASP A 163 -0.96 -17.87 10.47
C ASP A 163 0.40 -17.16 10.29
N SER A 164 1.34 -17.74 9.53
CA SER A 164 2.60 -17.05 9.19
C SER A 164 2.37 -15.72 8.47
N ILE A 165 1.28 -15.58 7.71
CA ILE A 165 0.89 -14.31 7.08
C ILE A 165 0.76 -13.20 8.12
N ILE A 166 0.10 -13.51 9.24
CA ILE A 166 -0.14 -12.53 10.31
C ILE A 166 1.14 -12.28 11.11
N ARG A 167 1.96 -13.31 11.35
CA ARG A 167 3.26 -13.15 12.02
C ARG A 167 4.19 -12.22 11.20
N ASP A 168 4.29 -12.45 9.89
CA ASP A 168 5.08 -11.62 8.98
C ASP A 168 4.53 -10.18 8.90
N LEU A 169 3.20 -10.02 8.97
CA LEU A 169 2.57 -8.71 9.02
C LEU A 169 2.90 -7.95 10.31
N VAL A 170 3.01 -8.63 11.45
CA VAL A 170 3.45 -8.03 12.72
C VAL A 170 4.92 -7.62 12.65
N ASP A 171 5.79 -8.48 12.10
CA ASP A 171 7.19 -8.12 11.89
C ASP A 171 7.30 -6.85 11.01
N ALA A 172 6.50 -6.74 9.94
CA ALA A 172 6.43 -5.54 9.11
C ALA A 172 5.90 -4.30 9.88
N ALA A 173 4.91 -4.48 10.76
CA ALA A 173 4.37 -3.41 11.60
C ALA A 173 5.39 -2.90 12.61
N ILE A 174 6.19 -3.77 13.20
CA ILE A 174 7.26 -3.38 14.14
C ILE A 174 8.30 -2.52 13.44
N VAL A 175 8.73 -2.90 12.23
CA VAL A 175 9.65 -2.07 11.43
C VAL A 175 9.03 -0.68 11.20
N LEU A 176 7.77 -0.64 10.79
CA LEU A 176 7.06 0.61 10.52
C LEU A 176 6.91 1.50 11.77
N VAL A 177 6.57 0.93 12.93
CA VAL A 177 6.47 1.67 14.20
C VAL A 177 7.84 2.13 14.67
N LYS A 178 8.89 1.30 14.56
CA LYS A 178 10.27 1.70 14.87
C LYS A 178 10.73 2.85 13.99
N GLU A 179 10.42 2.85 12.69
CA GLU A 179 10.72 3.98 11.80
C GLU A 179 9.99 5.26 12.20
N LYS A 180 8.72 5.18 12.60
CA LYS A 180 7.95 6.33 13.12
C LYS A 180 8.56 6.86 14.42
N ALA A 181 8.90 5.98 15.35
CA ALA A 181 9.54 6.33 16.62
C ALA A 181 10.91 6.99 16.41
N ARG A 182 11.76 6.43 15.53
CA ARG A 182 13.06 7.03 15.15
C ARG A 182 12.89 8.46 14.65
N LYS A 183 11.92 8.71 13.77
CA LYS A 183 11.65 10.05 13.25
C LYS A 183 11.17 11.02 14.33
N ALA A 184 10.29 10.57 15.22
CA ALA A 184 9.78 11.39 16.32
C ALA A 184 10.88 11.73 17.35
N LEU A 185 11.81 10.80 17.59
CA LEU A 185 12.89 10.95 18.56
C LEU A 185 14.18 11.54 17.97
N ALA A 186 14.28 11.72 16.65
CA ALA A 186 15.50 12.13 15.96
C ALA A 186 16.12 13.42 16.54
N LYS A 187 15.31 14.44 16.85
CA LYS A 187 15.82 15.69 17.45
C LYS A 187 16.46 15.46 18.81
N LYS A 188 15.81 14.64 19.66
CA LYS A 188 16.32 14.31 21.01
C LYS A 188 17.57 13.46 20.94
N ALA A 189 17.59 12.45 20.06
CA ALA A 189 18.76 11.60 19.83
C ALA A 189 19.96 12.41 19.33
N LEU A 190 19.74 13.38 18.44
CA LEU A 190 20.80 14.25 17.93
C LEU A 190 21.41 15.12 19.04
N ILE A 191 20.61 15.70 19.92
CA ILE A 191 21.09 16.49 21.06
C ILE A 191 21.94 15.64 22.01
N LEU A 192 21.50 14.41 22.31
CA LEU A 192 22.25 13.48 23.16
C LEU A 192 23.57 13.07 22.50
N ALA A 193 23.54 12.70 21.22
CA ALA A 193 24.72 12.34 20.46
C ALA A 193 25.74 13.49 20.41
N GLU A 194 25.30 14.73 20.18
CA GLU A 194 26.18 15.91 20.19
C GLU A 194 26.83 16.14 21.55
N LYS A 195 26.08 15.99 22.64
CA LYS A 195 26.64 16.07 23.99
C LYS A 195 27.73 15.02 24.21
N THR A 196 27.51 13.79 23.75
CA THR A 196 28.48 12.70 23.85
C THR A 196 29.72 12.95 22.99
N ILE A 197 29.56 13.50 21.78
CA ILE A 197 30.67 13.89 20.87
C ILE A 197 31.53 14.99 21.47
N VAL A 198 30.93 16.01 22.08
CA VAL A 198 31.69 17.11 22.73
C VAL A 198 32.56 16.55 23.85
N ASN A 199 32.05 15.57 24.60
CA ASN A 199 32.79 14.95 25.69
C ASN A 199 33.89 14.00 25.20
N SER A 200 33.66 13.24 24.12
CA SER A 200 34.64 12.27 23.58
C SER A 200 35.64 12.90 22.60
N MET A 201 35.35 14.10 22.08
CA MET A 201 36.10 14.82 21.05
C MET A 201 36.28 14.06 19.72
N VAL A 202 35.45 13.05 19.43
CA VAL A 202 35.50 12.28 18.17
C VAL A 202 34.33 12.68 17.28
N LYS A 203 34.60 13.50 16.26
CA LYS A 203 33.56 14.02 15.35
C LYS A 203 33.02 12.96 14.40
N GLU A 204 33.85 11.99 14.05
CA GLU A 204 33.56 10.90 13.12
C GLU A 204 32.54 9.90 13.71
N ALA A 205 32.34 9.91 15.02
CA ALA A 205 31.41 9.02 15.71
C ALA A 205 29.94 9.50 15.64
N ARG A 206 29.64 10.61 14.96
CA ARG A 206 28.31 11.24 15.01
C ARG A 206 27.17 10.32 14.58
N GLU A 207 27.33 9.61 13.47
CA GLU A 207 26.28 8.70 12.98
C GLU A 207 26.10 7.49 13.89
N ILE A 208 27.20 6.93 14.41
CA ILE A 208 27.16 5.78 15.31
C ILE A 208 26.45 6.17 16.61
N LEU A 209 26.87 7.26 17.24
CA LEU A 209 26.27 7.77 18.47
C LEU A 209 24.81 8.18 18.26
N PHE A 210 24.48 8.80 17.12
CA PHE A 210 23.09 9.10 16.79
C PHE A 210 22.22 7.84 16.73
N ASN A 211 22.72 6.76 16.11
CA ASN A 211 22.00 5.51 16.02
C ASN A 211 21.86 4.84 17.40
N GLU A 212 22.94 4.82 18.20
CA GLU A 212 22.93 4.27 19.57
C GLU A 212 21.95 5.01 20.48
N GLU A 213 22.01 6.35 20.51
CA GLU A 213 21.10 7.17 21.32
C GLU A 213 19.65 7.05 20.83
N SER A 214 19.45 6.93 19.50
CA SER A 214 18.11 6.70 18.94
C SER A 214 17.53 5.37 19.41
N GLU A 215 18.33 4.30 19.47
CA GLU A 215 17.89 3.00 19.96
C GLU A 215 17.69 2.99 21.47
N GLY A 216 18.58 3.63 22.24
CA GLY A 216 18.44 3.74 23.69
C GLY A 216 17.22 4.54 24.15
N LEU A 217 16.69 5.44 23.33
CA LEU A 217 15.46 6.19 23.60
C LEU A 217 14.16 5.41 23.30
N MET A 218 14.24 4.23 22.71
CA MET A 218 13.07 3.45 22.35
C MET A 218 12.53 2.65 23.53
N ASP A 219 11.20 2.56 23.59
CA ASP A 219 10.48 1.66 24.49
C ASP A 219 9.93 0.50 23.63
N ASP A 220 10.62 -0.63 23.66
CA ASP A 220 10.26 -1.81 22.87
C ASP A 220 8.88 -2.36 23.23
N ASP A 221 8.46 -2.29 24.51
CA ASP A 221 7.14 -2.74 24.94
C ASP A 221 6.03 -1.86 24.35
N LYS A 222 6.24 -0.55 24.35
CA LYS A 222 5.33 0.40 23.70
C LYS A 222 5.27 0.18 22.19
N ILE A 223 6.42 -0.07 21.55
CA ILE A 223 6.51 -0.35 20.11
C ILE A 223 5.73 -1.62 19.76
N ILE A 224 5.91 -2.70 20.54
CA ILE A 224 5.20 -3.97 20.34
C ILE A 224 3.69 -3.76 20.48
N LYS A 225 3.25 -3.06 21.52
CA LYS A 225 1.83 -2.78 21.74
C LYS A 225 1.22 -1.97 20.58
N GLU A 226 1.89 -0.90 20.17
CA GLU A 226 1.44 -0.08 19.03
C GLU A 226 1.41 -0.88 17.73
N ALA A 227 2.41 -1.75 17.50
CA ALA A 227 2.45 -2.60 16.31
C ALA A 227 1.29 -3.61 16.27
N ILE A 228 0.97 -4.25 17.40
CA ILE A 228 -0.19 -5.17 17.50
C ILE A 228 -1.49 -4.41 17.23
N ASP A 229 -1.69 -3.25 17.85
CA ASP A 229 -2.88 -2.42 17.65
C ASP A 229 -3.01 -1.97 16.19
N LEU A 230 -1.89 -1.60 15.56
CA LEU A 230 -1.85 -1.18 14.16
C LEU A 230 -2.16 -2.33 13.20
N VAL A 231 -1.64 -3.55 13.44
CA VAL A 231 -1.98 -4.72 12.63
C VAL A 231 -3.46 -5.05 12.76
N SER A 232 -3.99 -5.12 13.99
CA SER A 232 -5.37 -5.51 14.22
C SER A 232 -6.40 -4.55 13.65
N ASN A 233 -6.09 -3.25 13.54
CA ASN A 233 -7.04 -2.25 13.04
C ASN A 233 -6.78 -1.81 11.59
N ASP A 234 -5.52 -1.72 11.18
CA ASP A 234 -5.12 -1.12 9.91
C ASP A 234 -4.34 -2.05 8.99
N GLY A 235 -3.98 -3.26 9.43
CA GLY A 235 -3.20 -4.20 8.64
C GLY A 235 -3.82 -4.54 7.28
N ILE A 236 -2.97 -4.66 6.26
CA ILE A 236 -3.38 -5.00 4.89
C ILE A 236 -2.61 -6.24 4.44
N VAL A 237 -3.37 -7.27 4.04
CA VAL A 237 -2.81 -8.52 3.47
C VAL A 237 -3.17 -8.57 1.99
N PHE A 238 -2.15 -8.73 1.13
CA PHE A 238 -2.34 -8.98 -0.28
C PHE A 238 -2.09 -10.46 -0.61
N LEU A 239 -3.14 -11.17 -0.98
CA LEU A 239 -3.11 -12.58 -1.39
C LEU A 239 -3.04 -12.66 -2.92
N ASP A 240 -1.86 -12.93 -3.47
CA ASP A 240 -1.66 -13.08 -4.90
C ASP A 240 -1.94 -14.52 -5.36
N GLU A 241 -2.32 -14.66 -6.62
CA GLU A 241 -2.57 -15.96 -7.28
C GLU A 241 -3.62 -16.84 -6.59
N ILE A 242 -4.67 -16.23 -6.03
CA ILE A 242 -5.75 -16.97 -5.36
C ILE A 242 -6.51 -17.92 -6.32
N ASP A 243 -6.46 -17.64 -7.61
CA ASP A 243 -7.06 -18.46 -8.67
C ASP A 243 -6.38 -19.82 -8.82
N ARG A 244 -5.10 -19.95 -8.43
CA ARG A 244 -4.35 -21.22 -8.45
C ARG A 244 -4.85 -22.21 -7.41
N ILE A 245 -5.36 -21.73 -6.28
CA ILE A 245 -5.97 -22.58 -5.25
C ILE A 245 -7.47 -22.84 -5.50
N ALA A 246 -8.08 -22.12 -6.45
CA ALA A 246 -9.46 -22.32 -6.90
C ALA A 246 -9.59 -23.41 -7.98
N ALA A 247 -8.53 -23.65 -8.74
CA ALA A 247 -8.53 -24.61 -9.84
C ALA A 247 -8.81 -26.03 -9.33
N ARG A 248 -9.90 -26.63 -9.81
CA ARG A 248 -10.24 -28.03 -9.57
C ARG A 248 -9.35 -28.91 -10.45
N THR A 249 -8.67 -29.88 -9.85
CA THR A 249 -8.01 -30.94 -10.62
C THR A 249 -8.76 -32.25 -10.41
N GLU A 250 -9.06 -32.96 -11.50
CA GLU A 250 -9.77 -34.25 -11.48
C GLU A 250 -8.87 -35.45 -11.15
N VAL A 251 -7.58 -35.22 -10.88
CA VAL A 251 -6.59 -36.29 -10.66
C VAL A 251 -6.59 -36.74 -9.19
N LYS A 252 -6.87 -38.02 -8.96
CA LYS A 252 -6.72 -38.68 -7.65
C LYS A 252 -5.26 -38.57 -7.16
N GLY A 253 -5.04 -37.84 -6.08
CA GLY A 253 -3.74 -37.74 -5.40
C GLY A 253 -3.17 -36.33 -5.29
N GLU A 254 -3.85 -35.29 -5.77
CA GLU A 254 -3.35 -33.92 -5.68
C GLU A 254 -3.65 -33.22 -4.34
N VAL A 255 -2.62 -32.54 -3.85
CA VAL A 255 -2.56 -31.33 -3.03
C VAL A 255 -3.89 -30.75 -2.51
N ASN A 256 -3.98 -30.58 -1.18
CA ASN A 256 -5.14 -30.04 -0.46
C ASN A 256 -5.39 -28.53 -0.68
N ARG A 257 -5.70 -28.12 -1.92
CA ARG A 257 -5.99 -26.71 -2.30
C ARG A 257 -7.24 -26.17 -1.59
N GLU A 258 -8.25 -27.02 -1.40
CA GLU A 258 -9.46 -26.66 -0.65
C GLU A 258 -9.13 -26.41 0.83
N GLY A 259 -8.23 -27.22 1.43
CA GLY A 259 -7.73 -27.00 2.78
C GLY A 259 -7.10 -25.62 2.95
N VAL A 260 -6.30 -25.18 1.98
CA VAL A 260 -5.73 -23.82 1.99
C VAL A 260 -6.82 -22.74 1.97
N GLN A 261 -7.87 -22.92 1.15
CA GLN A 261 -8.99 -21.97 1.14
C GLN A 261 -9.71 -21.93 2.49
N ARG A 262 -9.93 -23.07 3.15
CA ARG A 262 -10.54 -23.15 4.48
C ARG A 262 -9.68 -22.52 5.57
N ASP A 263 -8.36 -22.69 5.49
CA ASP A 263 -7.43 -22.09 6.44
C ASP A 263 -7.32 -20.56 6.25
N LEU A 264 -7.34 -20.08 5.00
CA LEU A 264 -7.45 -18.66 4.70
C LEU A 264 -8.79 -18.08 5.17
N LEU A 265 -9.90 -18.80 4.96
CA LEU A 265 -11.23 -18.39 5.41
C LEU A 265 -11.24 -18.08 6.92
N ARG A 266 -10.60 -18.93 7.74
CA ARG A 266 -10.50 -18.69 9.20
C ARG A 266 -9.81 -17.36 9.56
N LEU A 267 -8.87 -16.88 8.73
CA LEU A 267 -8.28 -15.55 8.92
C LEU A 267 -9.24 -14.43 8.52
N LEU A 268 -9.96 -14.59 7.40
CA LEU A 268 -10.92 -13.60 6.89
C LEU A 268 -12.19 -13.50 7.76
N GLU A 269 -12.55 -14.57 8.47
CA GLU A 269 -13.70 -14.60 9.39
C GLU A 269 -13.40 -13.95 10.75
N GLY A 270 -12.12 -13.73 11.07
CA GLY A 270 -11.68 -13.24 12.36
C GLY A 270 -11.27 -14.39 13.28
N ARG A 271 -9.97 -14.43 13.62
CA ARG A 271 -9.45 -15.27 14.69
C ARG A 271 -8.30 -14.59 15.41
N THR A 272 -7.94 -15.14 16.56
CA THR A 272 -6.74 -14.71 17.29
C THR A 272 -5.54 -15.55 16.86
N VAL A 273 -4.50 -14.89 16.37
CA VAL A 273 -3.23 -15.49 15.98
C VAL A 273 -2.18 -15.19 17.04
N THR A 274 -1.51 -16.22 17.55
CA THR A 274 -0.38 -16.06 18.47
C THR A 274 0.89 -15.78 17.69
N THR A 275 1.57 -14.71 18.08
CA THR A 275 2.88 -14.30 17.54
C THR A 275 3.90 -14.24 18.67
N LYS A 276 5.19 -14.12 18.33
CA LYS A 276 6.26 -13.92 19.33
C LYS A 276 6.16 -12.60 20.11
N TYR A 277 5.32 -11.67 19.66
CA TYR A 277 5.12 -10.37 20.30
C TYR A 277 3.79 -10.26 21.06
N GLY A 278 2.91 -11.25 20.92
CA GLY A 278 1.58 -11.24 21.54
C GLY A 278 0.49 -11.76 20.59
N HIS A 279 -0.76 -11.54 20.99
CA HIS A 279 -1.94 -12.01 20.28
C HIS A 279 -2.48 -10.94 19.34
N VAL A 280 -2.78 -11.33 18.10
CA VAL A 280 -3.35 -10.43 17.08
C VAL A 280 -4.72 -10.94 16.67
N LYS A 281 -5.72 -10.07 16.73
CA LYS A 281 -7.06 -10.32 16.17
C LYS A 281 -7.10 -9.92 14.70
N THR A 282 -7.63 -10.79 13.84
CA THR A 282 -7.66 -10.56 12.38
C THR A 282 -8.97 -9.94 11.88
N ASP A 283 -9.93 -9.71 12.78
CA ASP A 283 -11.31 -9.27 12.50
C ASP A 283 -11.38 -8.02 11.60
N TYR A 284 -10.42 -7.10 11.72
CA TYR A 284 -10.43 -5.82 11.00
C TYR A 284 -9.29 -5.64 9.99
N ILE A 285 -8.51 -6.71 9.74
CA ILE A 285 -7.49 -6.73 8.69
C ILE A 285 -8.18 -6.68 7.32
N LEU A 286 -7.69 -5.83 6.41
CA LEU A 286 -8.19 -5.78 5.03
C LEU A 286 -7.44 -6.81 4.19
N PHE A 287 -8.19 -7.74 3.61
CA PHE A 287 -7.66 -8.67 2.64
C PHE A 287 -7.93 -8.17 1.22
N ILE A 288 -6.88 -8.14 0.40
CA ILE A 288 -6.95 -7.87 -1.02
C ILE A 288 -6.44 -9.12 -1.73
N ALA A 289 -7.36 -9.92 -2.26
CA ALA A 289 -7.04 -11.08 -3.07
C ALA A 289 -6.89 -10.67 -4.54
N SER A 290 -6.00 -11.35 -5.25
CA SER A 290 -5.70 -11.12 -6.66
C SER A 290 -5.62 -12.45 -7.38
N GLY A 291 -6.22 -12.53 -8.57
CA GLY A 291 -6.12 -13.70 -9.43
C GLY A 291 -6.29 -13.35 -10.91
N ALA A 292 -5.66 -14.12 -11.79
CA ALA A 292 -5.82 -13.99 -13.23
C ALA A 292 -7.06 -14.77 -13.72
N PHE A 293 -7.45 -15.84 -13.03
CA PHE A 293 -8.66 -16.62 -13.30
C PHE A 293 -8.71 -17.12 -14.76
N HIS A 294 -7.57 -17.66 -15.24
CA HIS A 294 -7.46 -18.26 -16.58
C HIS A 294 -8.04 -19.67 -16.62
N GLN A 295 -7.62 -20.50 -15.66
CA GLN A 295 -7.99 -21.93 -15.57
C GLN A 295 -9.14 -22.17 -14.59
N SER A 296 -9.54 -21.14 -13.86
CA SER A 296 -10.58 -21.17 -12.85
C SER A 296 -11.38 -19.88 -12.89
N LYS A 297 -12.58 -19.89 -12.37
CA LYS A 297 -13.44 -18.72 -12.22
C LYS A 297 -13.54 -18.35 -10.74
N PRO A 298 -13.86 -17.09 -10.40
CA PRO A 298 -14.15 -16.71 -9.01
C PRO A 298 -15.25 -17.56 -8.36
N SER A 299 -16.17 -18.12 -9.16
CA SER A 299 -17.21 -19.05 -8.71
C SER A 299 -16.69 -20.42 -8.26
N ASP A 300 -15.45 -20.77 -8.60
CA ASP A 300 -14.83 -22.06 -8.25
C ASP A 300 -14.18 -22.02 -6.86
N LEU A 301 -14.03 -20.83 -6.26
CA LEU A 301 -13.69 -20.67 -4.85
C LEU A 301 -14.82 -21.19 -3.95
N LEU A 302 -14.49 -21.59 -2.72
CA LEU A 302 -15.49 -21.98 -1.73
C LEU A 302 -16.56 -20.89 -1.55
N PRO A 303 -17.86 -21.23 -1.48
CA PRO A 303 -18.94 -20.26 -1.32
C PRO A 303 -18.73 -19.30 -0.13
N GLU A 304 -18.19 -19.81 0.97
CA GLU A 304 -17.89 -19.05 2.18
C GLU A 304 -16.81 -18.00 1.93
N LEU A 305 -15.74 -18.38 1.21
CA LEU A 305 -14.65 -17.49 0.84
C LEU A 305 -15.12 -16.41 -0.15
N GLN A 306 -16.02 -16.76 -1.07
CA GLN A 306 -16.67 -15.79 -1.95
C GLN A 306 -17.49 -14.76 -1.16
N GLY A 307 -18.21 -15.20 -0.13
CA GLY A 307 -18.97 -14.33 0.77
C GLY A 307 -18.09 -13.33 1.53
N ARG A 308 -16.84 -13.72 1.83
CA ARG A 308 -15.85 -12.87 2.48
C ARG A 308 -15.06 -11.97 1.54
N LEU A 309 -15.27 -12.07 0.22
CA LEU A 309 -14.66 -11.21 -0.81
C LEU A 309 -15.75 -10.45 -1.61
N PRO A 310 -16.53 -9.56 -0.96
CA PRO A 310 -17.72 -8.95 -1.56
C PRO A 310 -17.41 -7.91 -2.63
N ILE A 311 -16.26 -7.21 -2.55
CA ILE A 311 -15.89 -6.22 -3.56
C ILE A 311 -15.12 -6.93 -4.66
N ARG A 312 -15.74 -7.09 -5.82
CA ARG A 312 -15.09 -7.64 -7.02
C ARG A 312 -14.76 -6.51 -7.97
N VAL A 313 -13.51 -6.42 -8.39
CA VAL A 313 -13.08 -5.38 -9.32
C VAL A 313 -12.22 -5.97 -10.41
N GLU A 314 -12.54 -5.60 -11.64
CA GLU A 314 -11.78 -6.01 -12.81
C GLU A 314 -10.74 -4.95 -13.17
N LEU A 315 -9.51 -5.39 -13.44
CA LEU A 315 -8.47 -4.55 -13.99
C LEU A 315 -8.41 -4.72 -15.51
N LYS A 316 -8.08 -3.66 -16.23
CA LYS A 316 -7.97 -3.64 -17.70
C LYS A 316 -6.55 -4.00 -18.14
N ALA A 317 -6.40 -4.54 -19.35
CA ALA A 317 -5.09 -4.67 -20.00
C ALA A 317 -4.48 -3.28 -20.20
N LEU A 318 -3.16 -3.23 -20.16
CA LEU A 318 -2.42 -2.01 -20.49
C LEU A 318 -2.24 -1.93 -22.01
N THR A 319 -2.60 -0.78 -22.57
CA THR A 319 -2.30 -0.47 -23.98
C THR A 319 -0.86 -0.01 -24.15
N GLN A 320 -0.40 0.11 -25.39
CA GLN A 320 0.88 0.75 -25.67
C GLN A 320 0.91 2.20 -25.17
N GLU A 321 -0.18 2.95 -25.32
CA GLU A 321 -0.34 4.29 -24.78
C GLU A 321 -0.19 4.30 -23.26
N ASP A 322 -0.76 3.32 -22.54
CA ASP A 322 -0.59 3.21 -21.09
C ASP A 322 0.89 2.99 -20.72
N LEU A 323 1.63 2.18 -21.48
CA LEU A 323 3.06 1.96 -21.24
C LEU A 323 3.88 3.26 -21.42
N ILE A 324 3.55 4.09 -22.42
CA ILE A 324 4.16 5.42 -22.60
C ILE A 324 3.89 6.29 -21.38
N ARG A 325 2.64 6.32 -20.91
CA ARG A 325 2.24 7.09 -19.73
C ARG A 325 2.95 6.59 -18.47
N ILE A 326 3.08 5.28 -18.28
CA ILE A 326 3.79 4.65 -17.16
C ILE A 326 5.27 5.08 -17.12
N LEU A 327 5.92 5.26 -18.27
CA LEU A 327 7.30 5.75 -18.34
C LEU A 327 7.44 7.23 -17.94
N LYS A 328 6.42 8.07 -18.22
CA LYS A 328 6.50 9.53 -18.09
C LYS A 328 5.83 10.09 -16.83
N GLU A 329 4.58 9.73 -16.59
CA GLU A 329 3.69 10.41 -15.65
C GLU A 329 3.98 10.08 -14.18
N PRO A 330 4.09 8.80 -13.76
CA PRO A 330 4.23 8.45 -12.35
C PRO A 330 5.39 9.17 -11.67
N GLU A 331 5.22 9.58 -10.40
CA GLU A 331 6.25 10.29 -9.64
C GLU A 331 7.56 9.52 -9.57
N SER A 332 7.47 8.20 -9.40
CA SER A 332 8.60 7.27 -9.40
C SER A 332 8.70 6.47 -10.70
N SER A 333 8.52 7.11 -11.87
CA SER A 333 8.63 6.41 -13.16
C SER A 333 10.07 5.92 -13.44
N LEU A 334 10.21 4.91 -14.31
CA LEU A 334 11.52 4.35 -14.66
C LEU A 334 12.46 5.39 -15.27
N LEU A 335 11.95 6.27 -16.12
CA LEU A 335 12.76 7.33 -16.72
C LEU A 335 13.35 8.25 -15.65
N LYS A 336 12.52 8.71 -14.70
CA LYS A 336 12.96 9.57 -13.59
C LYS A 336 14.01 8.88 -12.73
N GLN A 337 13.84 7.58 -12.47
CA GLN A 337 14.81 6.77 -11.72
C GLN A 337 16.16 6.69 -12.45
N TYR A 338 16.18 6.33 -13.73
CA TYR A 338 17.45 6.22 -14.48
C TYR A 338 18.13 7.57 -14.69
N ILE A 339 17.38 8.65 -14.91
CA ILE A 339 17.93 10.02 -14.97
C ILE A 339 18.59 10.37 -13.63
N ALA A 340 17.93 10.09 -12.50
CA ALA A 340 18.48 10.35 -11.18
C ALA A 340 19.73 9.50 -10.88
N LEU A 341 19.74 8.23 -11.29
CA LEU A 341 20.90 7.34 -11.14
C LEU A 341 22.10 7.84 -11.97
N MET A 342 21.92 8.14 -13.26
CA MET A 342 23.05 8.63 -14.07
C MET A 342 23.59 9.98 -13.61
N LYS A 343 22.71 10.81 -13.01
CA LYS A 343 23.13 12.08 -12.43
C LYS A 343 24.15 11.92 -11.29
N THR A 344 24.19 10.78 -10.58
CA THR A 344 25.20 10.55 -9.53
C THR A 344 26.61 10.45 -10.09
N GLU A 345 26.76 10.06 -11.35
CA GLU A 345 28.02 10.01 -12.10
C GLU A 345 28.28 11.29 -12.93
N ASN A 346 27.48 12.34 -12.72
CA ASN A 346 27.46 13.56 -13.53
C ASN A 346 27.18 13.31 -15.03
N VAL A 347 26.42 12.27 -15.34
CA VAL A 347 25.95 11.97 -16.70
C VAL A 347 24.53 12.48 -16.87
N THR A 348 24.27 13.20 -17.97
CA THR A 348 22.92 13.70 -18.28
C THR A 348 22.24 12.76 -19.27
N LEU A 349 21.15 12.11 -18.86
CA LEU A 349 20.25 11.38 -19.76
C LEU A 349 19.08 12.26 -20.18
N GLU A 350 18.84 12.36 -21.48
CA GLU A 350 17.65 12.99 -22.05
C GLU A 350 16.88 11.99 -22.91
N PHE A 351 15.62 11.74 -22.59
CA PHE A 351 14.73 10.90 -23.39
C PHE A 351 13.83 11.76 -24.24
N LEU A 352 13.90 11.59 -25.56
CA LEU A 352 12.98 12.26 -26.49
C LEU A 352 11.65 11.49 -26.59
N ASP A 353 10.59 12.20 -26.95
CA ASP A 353 9.23 11.62 -27.00
C ASP A 353 9.11 10.46 -28.00
N ASP A 354 9.85 10.49 -29.11
CA ASP A 354 9.93 9.40 -30.10
C ASP A 354 10.69 8.19 -29.55
N GLY A 355 11.76 8.42 -28.79
CA GLY A 355 12.49 7.38 -28.06
C GLY A 355 11.58 6.65 -27.05
N ILE A 356 10.83 7.40 -26.24
CA ILE A 356 9.89 6.85 -25.25
C ILE A 356 8.79 6.01 -25.93
N LYS A 357 8.23 6.52 -27.03
CA LYS A 357 7.25 5.76 -27.84
C LYS A 357 7.82 4.45 -28.35
N THR A 358 9.05 4.48 -28.85
CA THR A 358 9.75 3.30 -29.38
C THR A 358 10.00 2.27 -28.28
N ILE A 359 10.40 2.70 -27.08
CA ILE A 359 10.58 1.80 -25.91
C ILE A 359 9.27 1.09 -25.57
N ALA A 360 8.17 1.84 -25.50
CA ALA A 360 6.85 1.29 -25.19
C ALA A 360 6.35 0.34 -26.30
N GLU A 361 6.59 0.66 -27.56
CA GLU A 361 6.27 -0.18 -28.72
C GLU A 361 6.98 -1.53 -28.66
N ILE A 362 8.29 -1.52 -28.39
CA ILE A 362 9.09 -2.75 -28.25
C ILE A 362 8.57 -3.58 -27.08
N ALA A 363 8.35 -2.97 -25.92
CA ALA A 363 7.82 -3.69 -24.75
C ALA A 363 6.44 -4.31 -25.02
N PHE A 364 5.55 -3.57 -25.70
CA PHE A 364 4.23 -4.06 -26.08
C PHE A 364 4.33 -5.22 -27.08
N THR A 365 5.21 -5.10 -28.07
CA THR A 365 5.43 -6.14 -29.09
C THR A 365 5.98 -7.43 -28.46
N VAL A 366 6.99 -7.33 -27.58
CA VAL A 366 7.57 -8.50 -26.90
C VAL A 366 6.52 -9.19 -26.01
N ASN A 367 5.68 -8.43 -25.33
CA ASN A 367 4.57 -8.98 -24.54
C ASN A 367 3.57 -9.78 -25.38
N ARG A 368 3.37 -9.43 -26.65
CA ARG A 368 2.49 -10.18 -27.56
C ARG A 368 3.16 -11.40 -28.20
N GLN A 369 4.48 -11.37 -28.37
CA GLN A 369 5.23 -12.43 -29.06
C GLN A 369 5.71 -13.55 -28.13
N VAL A 370 5.93 -13.27 -26.84
CA VAL A 370 6.52 -14.21 -25.89
C VAL A 370 5.54 -14.55 -24.77
N GLU A 371 5.61 -13.80 -23.66
CA GLU A 371 4.77 -13.96 -22.49
C GLU A 371 4.40 -12.55 -22.01
N ASN A 372 3.12 -12.31 -21.75
CA ASN A 372 2.69 -10.98 -21.35
C ASN A 372 2.88 -10.76 -19.83
N ILE A 373 4.00 -10.15 -19.47
CA ILE A 373 4.31 -9.73 -18.10
C ILE A 373 3.88 -8.29 -17.80
N GLY A 374 3.11 -7.67 -18.71
CA GLY A 374 2.56 -6.33 -18.61
C GLY A 374 3.63 -5.25 -18.50
N ALA A 375 3.42 -4.29 -17.60
CA ALA A 375 4.36 -3.17 -17.38
C ALA A 375 5.74 -3.62 -16.90
N ARG A 376 5.89 -4.84 -16.36
CA ARG A 376 7.19 -5.36 -15.92
C ARG A 376 8.19 -5.46 -17.06
N ARG A 377 7.72 -5.65 -18.30
CA ARG A 377 8.57 -5.69 -19.50
C ARG A 377 9.35 -4.40 -19.71
N LEU A 378 8.83 -3.26 -19.26
CA LEU A 378 9.56 -2.00 -19.33
C LEU A 378 10.87 -2.04 -18.54
N HIS A 379 10.97 -2.82 -17.46
CA HIS A 379 12.20 -2.93 -16.68
C HIS A 379 13.32 -3.62 -17.46
N THR A 380 13.03 -4.76 -18.10
CA THR A 380 14.04 -5.52 -18.86
C THR A 380 14.46 -4.76 -20.11
N VAL A 381 13.50 -4.17 -20.82
CA VAL A 381 13.76 -3.29 -21.98
C VAL A 381 14.63 -2.10 -21.59
N MET A 382 14.28 -1.36 -20.54
CA MET A 382 15.06 -0.20 -20.09
C MET A 382 16.46 -0.61 -19.60
N LYS A 383 16.57 -1.70 -18.85
CA LYS A 383 17.85 -2.23 -18.39
C LYS A 383 18.76 -2.53 -19.56
N LYS A 384 18.23 -3.22 -20.59
CA LYS A 384 19.04 -3.58 -21.76
C LYS A 384 19.44 -2.36 -22.60
N LEU A 385 18.54 -1.38 -22.74
CA LEU A 385 18.78 -0.13 -23.47
C LEU A 385 19.94 0.70 -22.88
N LEU A 386 20.01 0.75 -21.55
CA LEU A 386 20.95 1.59 -20.80
C LEU A 386 22.18 0.83 -20.29
N ASP A 387 22.31 -0.45 -20.63
CA ASP A 387 23.38 -1.36 -20.17
C ASP A 387 24.78 -0.76 -20.43
N GLU A 388 25.05 -0.39 -21.68
CA GLU A 388 26.33 0.21 -22.08
C GLU A 388 26.57 1.59 -21.45
N ILE A 389 25.55 2.46 -21.43
CA ILE A 389 25.67 3.80 -20.83
C ILE A 389 25.98 3.66 -19.34
N SER A 390 25.30 2.74 -18.65
CA SER A 390 25.51 2.49 -17.22
C SER A 390 26.91 1.94 -16.94
N PHE A 391 27.48 1.14 -17.85
CA PHE A 391 28.83 0.62 -17.73
C PHE A 391 29.91 1.71 -17.88
N ILE A 392 29.77 2.58 -18.89
CA ILE A 392 30.78 3.60 -19.21
C ILE A 392 30.60 4.92 -18.43
N ALA A 393 29.52 5.07 -17.67
CA ALA A 393 29.15 6.33 -17.00
C ALA A 393 30.26 6.90 -16.09
N SER A 394 30.99 6.03 -15.39
CA SER A 394 32.07 6.43 -14.47
C SER A 394 33.28 7.07 -15.18
N GLU A 395 33.52 6.69 -16.43
CA GLU A 395 34.63 7.20 -17.26
C GLU A 395 34.23 8.48 -18.02
N LYS A 396 32.94 8.62 -18.34
CA LYS A 396 32.39 9.67 -19.21
C LYS A 396 31.69 10.79 -18.43
N LYS A 397 32.42 11.38 -17.49
CA LYS A 397 31.92 12.48 -16.65
C LYS A 397 31.49 13.68 -17.50
N SER A 398 30.32 14.24 -17.22
CA SER A 398 29.74 15.42 -17.89
C SER A 398 29.27 15.19 -19.33
N GLU A 399 29.13 13.94 -19.79
CA GLU A 399 28.57 13.65 -21.11
C GLU A 399 27.02 13.65 -21.06
N LYS A 400 26.42 14.10 -22.16
CA LYS A 400 24.97 14.10 -22.36
C LYS A 400 24.60 13.03 -23.38
N PHE A 401 23.79 12.06 -22.98
CA PHE A 401 23.24 11.04 -23.87
C PHE A 401 21.79 11.37 -24.20
N ILE A 402 21.49 11.45 -25.49
CA ILE A 402 20.14 11.67 -26.00
C ILE A 402 19.60 10.33 -26.49
N ILE A 403 18.47 9.91 -25.93
CA ILE A 403 17.79 8.65 -26.23
C ILE A 403 16.60 8.97 -27.14
N ASP A 404 16.84 8.88 -28.45
CA ASP A 404 15.85 9.05 -29.52
C ASP A 404 15.39 7.69 -30.07
N SER A 405 14.47 7.70 -31.05
CA SER A 405 13.99 6.46 -31.67
C SER A 405 15.11 5.66 -32.34
N LYS A 406 16.11 6.34 -32.91
CA LYS A 406 17.23 5.69 -33.61
C LYS A 406 18.11 4.91 -32.63
N TYR A 407 18.52 5.53 -31.53
CA TYR A 407 19.30 4.90 -30.48
C TYR A 407 18.59 3.66 -29.93
N VAL A 408 17.27 3.77 -29.66
CA VAL A 408 16.46 2.65 -29.15
C VAL A 408 16.43 1.49 -30.15
N LYS A 409 16.21 1.77 -31.44
CA LYS A 409 16.20 0.74 -32.49
C LYS A 409 17.57 0.08 -32.66
N ASP A 410 18.63 0.88 -32.74
CA ASP A 410 20.00 0.38 -32.90
C ASP A 410 20.39 -0.61 -31.79
N LYS A 411 19.91 -0.38 -30.55
CA LYS A 411 20.20 -1.25 -29.40
C LYS A 411 19.28 -2.45 -29.23
N LEU A 412 18.00 -2.33 -29.58
CA LEU A 412 16.99 -3.31 -29.20
C LEU A 412 16.35 -4.06 -30.37
N GLU A 413 16.41 -3.53 -31.60
CA GLU A 413 15.65 -4.08 -32.73
C GLU A 413 16.15 -5.46 -33.17
N SER A 414 17.46 -5.71 -33.06
CA SER A 414 18.05 -7.04 -33.33
C SER A 414 17.56 -8.09 -32.33
N ILE A 415 17.39 -7.69 -31.07
CA ILE A 415 16.93 -8.55 -29.97
C ILE A 415 15.42 -8.80 -30.12
N SER A 416 14.64 -7.74 -30.33
CA SER A 416 13.17 -7.81 -30.37
C SER A 416 12.63 -8.63 -31.55
N LYS A 417 13.39 -8.76 -32.65
CA LYS A 417 12.99 -9.56 -33.82
C LYS A 417 13.26 -11.05 -33.67
N GLN A 418 14.12 -11.45 -32.73
CA GLN A 418 14.50 -12.85 -32.52
C GLN A 418 13.75 -13.42 -31.32
N LEU A 419 12.74 -14.25 -31.58
CA LEU A 419 11.84 -14.76 -30.54
C LEU A 419 12.56 -15.56 -29.45
N ASP A 420 13.59 -16.33 -29.83
CA ASP A 420 14.42 -17.07 -28.86
C ASP A 420 15.26 -16.11 -28.01
N LEU A 421 15.88 -15.10 -28.62
CA LEU A 421 16.69 -14.12 -27.90
C LEU A 421 15.84 -13.30 -26.92
N CYS A 422 14.63 -12.91 -27.34
CA CYS A 422 13.65 -12.26 -26.47
C CYS A 422 13.40 -13.07 -25.20
N LYS A 423 13.11 -14.36 -25.31
CA LYS A 423 12.82 -15.23 -24.14
C LYS A 423 13.93 -15.23 -23.07
N PHE A 424 15.19 -15.03 -23.46
CA PHE A 424 16.32 -15.03 -22.54
C PHE A 424 16.77 -13.64 -22.08
N ILE A 425 16.62 -12.61 -22.92
CA ILE A 425 17.17 -11.28 -22.67
C ILE A 425 16.12 -10.27 -22.19
N LEU A 426 14.90 -10.32 -22.75
CA LEU A 426 13.86 -9.32 -22.57
C LEU A 426 12.65 -9.89 -21.87
#